data_AF-A0A2N3PSX6-F1
#
_entry.id   AF-A0A2N3PSX6-F1
#
_cell.length_a   1.000
_cell.length_b   1.000
_cell.length_c   1.000
_cell.angle_alpha   90.00
_cell.angle_beta   90.00
_cell.angle_gamma   90.00
#
_symmetry.space_group_name_H-M   'P 1'
#
loop_
_entity.id
_entity.type
_entity.pdbx_description
1 polymer ?
#
loop_
_entity_poly.entity_id
_entity_poly.type
_entity_poly.pdbx_seq_one_letter_code
_entity_poly.pdbx_strand_id
1 'polypeptide(L)'
;MTMNETAPDWSEIRQKLSRAQTISDAKARRLALRAVIEDMIEVFEICAPTEWEAHFLLHAIRHVENGYPAVAAEEIASVMKPRPQQTAMEGMHRHNFSGADSRGIPTGGRRQAPGRGARPVL
;
A
#
# COMPACT_ATOMS: atom_id res chain seq x y z
N MET A 1 5.14 -9.53 34.61
CA MET A 1 6.02 -8.79 33.68
C MET A 1 5.18 -8.47 32.46
N THR A 2 4.65 -7.25 32.38
CA THR A 2 3.97 -6.77 31.18
C THR A 2 5.03 -6.64 30.10
N MET A 3 5.00 -7.52 29.10
CA MET A 3 5.74 -7.29 27.86
C MET A 3 5.19 -5.98 27.29
N ASN A 4 5.88 -4.88 27.55
CA ASN A 4 5.70 -3.69 26.76
C ASN A 4 6.08 -4.13 25.36
N GLU A 5 5.10 -4.26 24.46
CA GLU A 5 5.34 -4.31 23.02
C GLU A 5 6.04 -3.00 22.66
N THR A 6 7.35 -2.96 22.85
CA THR A 6 8.16 -1.78 22.61
C THR A 6 8.08 -1.51 21.12
N ALA A 7 7.28 -0.52 20.75
CA ALA A 7 7.25 -0.01 19.40
C ALA A 7 8.70 0.25 18.96
N PRO A 8 9.10 -0.19 17.77
CA PRO A 8 10.47 -0.03 17.30
C PRO A 8 10.89 1.44 17.33
N ASP A 9 12.09 1.70 17.86
CA ASP A 9 12.67 3.04 17.84
C ASP A 9 13.17 3.36 16.43
N TRP A 10 12.36 4.11 15.70
CA TRP A 10 12.67 4.55 14.34
C TRP A 10 13.62 5.76 14.30
N SER A 11 14.07 6.31 15.43
CA SER A 11 14.82 7.58 15.47
C SER A 11 16.13 7.52 14.66
N GLU A 12 16.89 6.43 14.80
CA GLU A 12 18.13 6.21 14.07
C GLU A 12 17.87 6.06 12.56
N ILE A 13 16.89 5.24 12.19
CA ILE A 13 16.50 4.98 10.79
C ILE A 13 16.02 6.28 10.12
N ARG A 14 15.25 7.13 10.84
CA ARG A 14 14.86 8.47 10.36
C ARG A 14 16.06 9.37 10.12
N GLN A 15 17.05 9.35 11.02
CA GLN A 15 18.27 10.15 10.84
C GLN A 15 19.07 9.68 9.63
N LYS A 16 19.23 8.36 9.46
CA LYS A 16 19.90 7.76 8.29
C LYS A 16 19.16 8.10 6.99
N LEU A 17 17.83 8.02 6.97
CA LEU A 17 17.01 8.45 5.83
C LEU A 17 17.21 9.92 5.49
N SER A 18 17.20 10.81 6.49
CA SER A 18 17.43 12.24 6.26
C SER A 18 18.81 12.52 5.67
N ARG A 19 19.85 11.83 6.16
CA ARG A 19 21.21 11.92 5.61
C ARG A 19 21.26 11.40 4.18
N ALA A 20 20.63 10.26 3.90
CA ALA A 20 20.59 9.67 2.55
C ALA A 20 20.00 10.65 1.52
N GLN A 21 18.92 11.35 1.86
CA GLN A 21 18.28 12.33 0.97
C GLN A 21 19.17 13.54 0.63
N THR A 22 20.11 13.91 1.50
CA THR A 22 21.05 15.03 1.25
C THR A 22 22.22 14.67 0.32
N ILE A 23 22.40 13.39 -0.03
CA ILE A 23 23.51 12.94 -0.87
C ILE A 23 23.28 13.32 -2.33
N SER A 24 24.10 14.18 -2.91
CA SER A 24 23.97 14.61 -4.32
C SER A 24 24.27 13.49 -5.32
N ASP A 25 25.24 12.62 -5.05
CA ASP A 25 25.58 11.52 -5.94
C ASP A 25 24.49 10.43 -5.94
N ALA A 26 23.99 10.09 -7.13
CA ALA A 26 22.88 9.15 -7.28
C ALA A 26 23.26 7.72 -6.87
N LYS A 27 24.51 7.30 -7.07
CA LYS A 27 24.96 5.95 -6.68
C LYS A 27 25.10 5.85 -5.16
N ALA A 28 25.75 6.82 -4.52
CA ALA A 28 25.90 6.88 -3.07
C ALA A 28 24.55 7.04 -2.37
N ARG A 29 23.61 7.83 -2.93
CA ARG A 29 22.24 7.94 -2.42
C ARG A 29 21.52 6.59 -2.42
N ARG A 30 21.61 5.82 -3.52
CA ARG A 30 21.02 4.48 -3.59
C ARG A 30 21.62 3.52 -2.57
N LEU A 31 22.94 3.54 -2.40
CA LEU A 31 23.61 2.73 -1.38
C LEU A 31 23.17 3.11 0.03
N ALA A 32 23.05 4.40 0.32
CA ALA A 32 22.56 4.87 1.62
C ALA A 32 21.11 4.45 1.87
N LEU A 33 20.22 4.53 0.87
CA LEU A 33 18.83 4.07 1.00
C LEU A 33 18.74 2.55 1.17
N ARG A 34 19.64 1.78 0.54
CA ARG A 34 19.72 0.33 0.75
C ARG A 34 20.10 -0.01 2.20
N ALA A 35 21.08 0.71 2.76
CA ALA A 35 21.45 0.52 4.17
C ALA A 35 20.27 0.83 5.12
N VAL A 36 19.49 1.89 4.82
CA VAL A 36 18.27 2.20 5.58
C VAL A 36 17.24 1.06 5.51
N ILE A 37 17.05 0.46 4.33
CA ILE A 37 16.16 -0.70 4.16
C ILE A 37 16.66 -1.91 4.97
N GLU A 38 17.97 -2.17 4.96
CA GLU A 38 18.58 -3.26 5.73
C GLU A 38 18.34 -3.06 7.24
N ASP A 39 18.55 -1.85 7.78
CA ASP A 39 18.24 -1.55 9.18
C ASP A 39 16.75 -1.77 9.52
N MET A 40 15.84 -1.43 8.59
CA MET A 40 14.40 -1.65 8.80
C MET A 40 14.03 -3.14 8.84
N ILE A 41 14.70 -3.97 8.04
CA ILE A 41 14.50 -5.42 8.06
C ILE A 41 14.91 -5.98 9.41
N GLU A 42 16.06 -5.57 9.95
CA GLU A 42 16.52 -5.99 11.30
C GLU A 42 15.51 -5.62 12.38
N VAL A 43 14.93 -4.42 12.30
CA VAL A 43 13.85 -4.01 13.22
C VAL A 43 12.63 -4.92 13.08
N PHE A 44 12.24 -5.25 11.85
CA PHE A 44 11.08 -6.10 11.58
C PHE A 44 11.29 -7.58 11.93
N GLU A 45 12.52 -8.07 12.02
CA GLU A 45 12.81 -9.39 12.59
C GLU A 45 12.44 -9.48 14.08
N ILE A 46 12.48 -8.36 14.80
CA ILE A 46 12.16 -8.29 16.23
C ILE A 46 10.67 -8.04 16.46
N CYS A 47 10.08 -7.07 15.75
CA CYS A 47 8.72 -6.60 16.04
C CYS A 47 7.63 -7.12 15.09
N ALA A 48 8.00 -7.82 14.02
CA ALA A 48 7.17 -8.19 12.87
C ALA A 48 6.52 -6.97 12.16
N PRO A 49 6.58 -6.88 10.81
CA PRO A 49 5.91 -5.81 10.09
C PRO A 49 4.41 -6.09 9.98
N THR A 50 3.61 -5.04 9.96
CA THR A 50 2.23 -5.09 9.45
C THR A 50 2.22 -5.30 7.93
N GLU A 51 1.10 -5.76 7.37
CA GLU A 51 0.93 -5.89 5.90
C GLU A 51 1.22 -4.58 5.17
N TRP A 52 0.80 -3.45 5.75
CA TRP A 52 1.09 -2.12 5.23
C TRP A 52 2.59 -1.83 5.21
N GLU A 53 3.27 -1.99 6.35
CA GLU A 53 4.71 -1.73 6.45
C GLU A 53 5.52 -2.62 5.49
N ALA A 54 5.14 -3.90 5.36
CA ALA A 54 5.74 -4.82 4.40
C ALA A 54 5.51 -4.39 2.95
N HIS A 55 4.30 -3.93 2.61
CA HIS A 55 3.97 -3.44 1.26
C HIS A 55 4.87 -2.27 0.84
N PHE A 56 4.97 -1.24 1.69
CA PHE A 56 5.81 -0.07 1.43
C PHE A 56 7.30 -0.41 1.39
N LEU A 57 7.76 -1.32 2.25
CA LEU A 57 9.16 -1.76 2.24
C LEU A 57 9.52 -2.50 0.93
N LEU A 58 8.63 -3.37 0.43
CA LEU A 58 8.82 -4.04 -0.86
C LEU A 58 8.88 -3.04 -2.03
N HIS A 59 8.04 -2.00 -1.99
CA HIS A 59 8.10 -0.93 -2.99
C HIS A 59 9.39 -0.13 -2.89
N ALA A 60 9.85 0.21 -1.68
CA ALA A 60 11.12 0.90 -1.47
C ALA A 60 12.29 0.12 -2.09
N ILE A 61 12.38 -1.19 -1.85
CA ILE A 61 13.40 -2.08 -2.44
C ILE A 61 13.38 -1.97 -3.97
N ARG A 62 12.20 -2.16 -4.56
CA ARG A 62 12.01 -2.09 -6.01
C ARG A 62 12.42 -0.73 -6.59
N HIS A 63 12.13 0.36 -5.90
CA HIS A 63 12.49 1.70 -6.36
C HIS A 63 13.98 2.01 -6.22
N VAL A 64 14.65 1.49 -5.19
CA VAL A 64 16.12 1.57 -5.08
C VAL A 64 16.79 0.85 -6.25
N GLU A 65 16.35 -0.38 -6.57
CA GLU A 65 16.88 -1.21 -7.64
C GLU A 65 16.67 -0.58 -9.03
N ASN A 66 15.48 -0.03 -9.28
CA ASN A 66 15.13 0.59 -10.55
C ASN A 66 15.71 2.01 -10.74
N GLY A 67 16.42 2.54 -9.74
CA GLY A 67 17.04 3.86 -9.85
C GLY A 67 16.11 5.04 -9.60
N TYR A 68 15.05 4.85 -8.81
CA TYR A 68 14.11 5.88 -8.36
C TYR A 68 14.30 6.19 -6.85
N PRO A 69 15.45 6.74 -6.43
CA PRO A 69 15.77 6.91 -5.02
C PRO A 69 14.86 7.91 -4.28
N ALA A 70 14.25 8.87 -4.99
CA ALA A 70 13.29 9.80 -4.39
C ALA A 70 12.01 9.06 -3.97
N VAL A 71 11.45 8.25 -4.87
CA VAL A 71 10.26 7.43 -4.59
C VAL A 71 10.57 6.42 -3.48
N ALA A 72 11.73 5.77 -3.54
CA ALA A 72 12.16 4.86 -2.46
C ALA A 72 12.21 5.55 -1.09
N ALA A 73 12.70 6.79 -1.00
CA ALA A 73 12.75 7.54 0.24
C ALA A 73 11.34 7.87 0.79
N GLU A 74 10.37 8.15 -0.08
CA GLU A 74 8.97 8.39 0.29
C GLU A 74 8.28 7.11 0.80
N GLU A 75 8.56 5.98 0.17
CA GLU A 75 8.06 4.66 0.61
C GLU A 75 8.62 4.30 1.99
N ILE A 76 9.94 4.46 2.18
CA ILE A 76 10.60 4.27 3.49
C ILE A 76 10.00 5.20 4.55
N ALA A 77 9.78 6.48 4.22
CA ALA A 77 9.17 7.43 5.14
C ALA A 77 7.74 7.02 5.53
N SER A 78 7.00 6.37 4.63
CA SER A 78 5.62 5.94 4.84
C SER A 78 5.50 4.74 5.77
N VAL A 79 6.53 3.88 5.84
CA VAL A 79 6.61 2.82 6.85
C VAL A 79 6.70 3.39 8.27
N MET A 80 7.36 4.53 8.45
CA MET A 80 7.62 5.14 9.77
C MET A 80 6.52 6.11 10.26
N LYS A 81 5.39 6.23 9.56
CA LYS A 81 4.29 7.13 9.94
C LYS A 81 3.47 6.53 11.10
N PRO A 82 3.11 7.31 12.13
CA PRO A 82 2.34 6.80 13.27
C PRO A 82 0.91 6.37 12.86
N ARG A 83 0.47 5.24 13.42
CA ARG A 83 -0.78 4.53 13.09
C ARG A 83 -2.12 5.30 13.22
N PRO A 84 -2.28 6.42 13.97
CA PRO A 84 -3.57 7.15 14.01
C PRO A 84 -4.04 7.69 12.66
N GLN A 85 -3.15 7.79 11.66
CA GLN A 85 -3.52 8.18 10.29
C GLN A 85 -3.90 6.99 9.39
N GLN A 86 -3.55 5.76 9.77
CA GLN A 86 -3.87 4.54 9.01
C GLN A 86 -5.30 4.06 9.27
N THR A 87 -5.80 4.19 10.50
CA THR A 87 -7.18 3.82 10.88
C THR A 87 -8.23 4.70 10.20
N ALA A 88 -7.90 5.95 9.86
CA ALA A 88 -8.78 6.83 9.09
C ALA A 88 -8.93 6.40 7.61
N MET A 89 -7.89 5.78 7.03
CA MET A 89 -7.95 5.22 5.66
C MET A 89 -8.56 3.81 5.63
N GLU A 90 -8.30 2.96 6.63
CA GLU A 90 -9.00 1.67 6.78
C GLU A 90 -10.51 1.83 7.10
N GLY A 91 -10.86 2.85 7.89
CA GLY A 91 -12.25 3.20 8.18
C GLY A 91 -13.03 3.70 6.96
N MET A 92 -12.34 4.25 5.94
CA MET A 92 -12.95 4.63 4.66
C MET A 92 -13.10 3.45 3.68
N HIS A 93 -12.27 2.40 3.79
CA HIS A 93 -12.37 1.22 2.93
C HIS A 93 -13.33 0.13 3.42
N ARG A 94 -13.81 0.19 4.66
CA ARG A 94 -14.79 -0.78 5.20
C ARG A 94 -16.27 -0.46 4.96
N HIS A 95 -16.59 0.66 4.33
CA HIS A 95 -17.96 1.04 4.01
C HIS A 95 -18.16 1.23 2.50
N ASN A 96 -18.22 0.13 1.74
CA ASN A 96 -19.00 0.02 0.48
C ASN A 96 -19.00 -1.41 -0.10
N PHE A 97 -19.28 -2.41 0.72
CA PHE A 97 -19.84 -3.68 0.24
C PHE A 97 -21.06 -4.05 1.07
N SER A 98 -22.09 -3.20 0.95
CA SER A 98 -23.45 -3.55 1.36
C SER A 98 -24.33 -3.47 0.11
N GLY A 99 -24.71 -4.63 -0.42
CA GLY A 99 -25.59 -4.70 -1.58
C GLY A 99 -25.42 -5.94 -2.44
N ALA A 100 -25.70 -7.13 -1.89
CA ALA A 100 -26.22 -8.26 -2.67
C ALA A 100 -26.78 -9.34 -1.75
N ASP A 101 -27.84 -9.00 -1.02
CA ASP A 101 -28.85 -10.01 -0.71
C ASP A 101 -29.80 -10.05 -1.93
N SER A 102 -29.67 -11.09 -2.73
CA SER A 102 -30.63 -11.46 -3.80
C SER A 102 -30.44 -12.93 -4.15
N ARG A 103 -30.64 -13.82 -3.17
CA ARG A 103 -31.04 -15.21 -3.47
C ARG A 103 -32.53 -15.23 -3.80
N GLY A 104 -32.86 -14.75 -4.99
CA GLY A 104 -34.15 -14.92 -5.65
C GLY A 104 -33.89 -15.29 -7.08
N ILE A 105 -33.91 -16.59 -7.39
CA ILE A 105 -33.83 -17.12 -8.74
C ILE A 105 -35.17 -16.87 -9.45
N PRO A 106 -35.19 -16.34 -10.68
CA PRO A 106 -36.22 -16.66 -11.64
C PRO A 106 -35.56 -17.24 -12.91
N THR A 107 -35.36 -18.55 -12.93
CA THR A 107 -35.14 -19.31 -14.17
C THR A 107 -36.47 -19.87 -14.64
N GLY A 108 -37.06 -19.25 -15.65
CA GLY A 108 -38.11 -19.88 -16.46
C GLY A 108 -39.07 -18.88 -17.11
N GLY A 109 -38.97 -18.70 -18.43
CA GLY A 109 -40.08 -18.10 -19.18
C GLY A 109 -39.76 -17.42 -20.51
N ARG A 110 -39.60 -18.24 -21.56
CA ARG A 110 -39.90 -17.97 -22.98
C ARG A 110 -39.30 -16.75 -23.71
N ARG A 111 -38.48 -17.11 -24.71
CA ARG A 111 -38.30 -16.37 -25.97
C ARG A 111 -39.65 -16.06 -26.64
N GLN A 112 -39.86 -14.82 -27.06
CA GLN A 112 -40.58 -14.48 -28.30
C GLN A 112 -39.80 -13.38 -29.04
N ALA A 113 -39.76 -13.54 -30.37
CA ALA A 113 -38.86 -12.92 -31.33
C ALA A 113 -39.28 -11.47 -31.72
N PRO A 114 -38.40 -10.69 -32.40
CA PRO A 114 -38.65 -9.30 -32.73
C PRO A 114 -39.54 -9.14 -33.97
N GLY A 115 -40.62 -8.36 -33.83
CA GLY A 115 -41.44 -7.92 -34.97
C GLY A 115 -40.75 -6.78 -35.73
N ARG A 116 -40.35 -7.07 -36.98
CA ARG A 116 -39.91 -6.10 -37.99
C ARG A 116 -41.01 -5.07 -38.29
N GLY A 117 -40.60 -3.84 -38.51
CA GLY A 117 -41.48 -2.72 -38.81
C GLY A 117 -42.24 -2.79 -40.13
N ALA A 118 -43.31 -2.01 -40.19
CA ALA A 118 -43.93 -1.51 -41.40
C ALA A 118 -44.86 -0.35 -41.02
N ARG A 119 -44.52 0.90 -41.39
CA ARG A 119 -45.42 1.88 -42.01
C ARG A 119 -44.57 2.95 -42.72
N PRO A 120 -44.87 3.23 -43.99
CA PRO A 120 -45.00 4.60 -44.42
C PRO A 120 -46.43 4.88 -44.87
N VAL A 121 -46.93 6.05 -44.49
CA VAL A 121 -48.15 6.66 -45.03
C VAL A 121 -47.67 7.77 -45.95
N LEU A 122 -47.81 7.53 -47.25
CA LEU A 122 -48.30 8.41 -48.33
C LEU A 122 -47.95 7.77 -49.67
#